data_AF-Q1IN34-F1
#
_entry.id   AF-Q1IN34-F1
#
_cell.length_a   1.000
_cell.length_b   1.000
_cell.length_c   1.000
_cell.angle_alpha   90.00
_cell.angle_beta   90.00
_cell.angle_gamma   90.00
#
_symmetry.space_group_name_H-M   'P 1'
#
loop_
_entity.id
_entity.type
_entity.pdbx_description
1 polymer ?
#
loop_
_entity_poly.entity_id
_entity_poly.type
_entity_poly.pdbx_seq_one_letter_code
_entity_poly.pdbx_strand_id
1 'polypeptide(L)'
;MMRFATEQSARRDTCDSRELALNFFLPMPDVKVPIREFYSDYQPPRYFRSTVATLLKGVPEKYLQGLDCVVLTNQSGKSRQHRTGKITSRKRRIKQWGCLGLYHHGNRNGQAPWIEIFVDHIAAQAHESWINLLPIARYSMIGMVLYHEVGHHVHRTKRPEFREPEDVADQWSKTLLRQFLRRRYWYVRPVLRPIGKLCDLIVRGYSKRSSNNDRNSHLAAPRVK
;
A
#
# COMPACT_ATOMS: atom_id res chain seq x y z
N MET A 1 3.45 17.52 -48.17
CA MET A 1 2.17 16.95 -47.71
C MET A 1 2.37 16.32 -46.35
N MET A 2 2.09 17.07 -45.28
CA MET A 2 2.21 16.67 -43.88
C MET A 2 0.84 16.84 -43.23
N ARG A 3 0.16 15.75 -42.84
CA ARG A 3 -0.86 15.70 -41.77
C ARG A 3 -1.00 14.25 -41.29
N PHE A 4 -1.42 14.10 -40.03
CA PHE A 4 -1.82 12.87 -39.33
C PHE A 4 -0.76 12.17 -38.45
N ALA A 5 -0.50 12.73 -37.27
CA ALA A 5 -0.03 11.97 -36.11
C ALA A 5 -0.33 12.69 -34.78
N THR A 6 -1.58 13.01 -34.49
CA THR A 6 -1.97 13.59 -33.18
C THR A 6 -3.37 13.17 -32.81
N GLU A 7 -3.59 11.89 -32.46
CA GLU A 7 -4.86 11.49 -31.79
C GLU A 7 -4.88 10.09 -31.13
N GLN A 8 -3.74 9.50 -30.75
CA GLN A 8 -3.74 8.19 -30.05
C GLN A 8 -3.28 8.22 -28.57
N SER A 9 -3.02 9.39 -28.00
CA SER A 9 -2.43 9.48 -26.64
C SER A 9 -3.45 9.47 -25.48
N ALA A 10 -4.75 9.58 -25.73
CA ALA A 10 -5.73 9.89 -24.67
C ALA A 10 -6.73 8.76 -24.31
N ARG A 11 -6.51 7.50 -24.75
CA ARG A 11 -7.48 6.40 -24.54
C ARG A 11 -6.92 5.07 -23.97
N ARG A 12 -5.81 5.09 -23.21
CA ARG A 12 -5.22 3.85 -22.63
C ARG A 12 -5.12 3.80 -21.10
N ASP A 13 -5.82 4.66 -20.37
CA ASP A 13 -5.82 4.63 -18.89
C ASP A 13 -6.80 3.61 -18.26
N THR A 14 -7.45 2.75 -19.06
CA THR A 14 -8.43 1.76 -18.56
C THR A 14 -7.93 0.31 -18.52
N CYS A 15 -6.67 0.07 -18.88
CA CYS A 15 -6.08 -1.27 -19.02
C CYS A 15 -5.48 -1.79 -17.69
N ASP A 16 -6.32 -2.23 -16.75
CA ASP A 16 -6.11 -3.42 -15.86
C ASP A 16 -7.25 -3.56 -14.81
N SER A 17 -8.06 -2.51 -14.57
CA SER A 17 -9.09 -2.57 -13.52
C SER A 17 -10.24 -3.54 -13.81
N ARG A 18 -10.54 -3.81 -15.09
CA ARG A 18 -11.57 -4.78 -15.52
C ARG A 18 -11.03 -6.22 -15.57
N GLU A 19 -9.74 -6.42 -15.81
CA GLU A 19 -9.13 -7.75 -15.87
C GLU A 19 -8.87 -8.31 -14.46
N LEU A 20 -8.48 -7.44 -13.52
CA LEU A 20 -8.47 -7.74 -12.08
C LEU A 20 -9.87 -8.12 -11.53
N ALA A 21 -10.92 -7.69 -12.23
CA ALA A 21 -12.30 -7.98 -11.89
C ALA A 21 -12.86 -9.28 -12.52
N LEU A 22 -12.11 -9.99 -13.37
CA LEU A 22 -12.61 -11.27 -13.91
C LEU A 22 -12.06 -12.49 -13.16
N ASN A 23 -10.97 -12.34 -12.42
CA ASN A 23 -10.44 -13.38 -11.52
C ASN A 23 -11.12 -13.36 -10.12
N PHE A 24 -12.44 -13.11 -10.06
CA PHE A 24 -13.16 -12.85 -8.80
C PHE A 24 -13.64 -14.09 -8.03
N PHE A 25 -13.66 -15.27 -8.66
CA PHE A 25 -14.26 -16.48 -8.07
C PHE A 25 -13.44 -17.77 -8.22
N LEU A 26 -12.26 -17.71 -8.83
CA LEU A 26 -11.41 -18.91 -8.95
C LEU A 26 -10.63 -19.14 -7.65
N PRO A 27 -10.46 -20.40 -7.22
CA PRO A 27 -9.56 -20.75 -6.12
C PRO A 27 -8.16 -20.18 -6.45
N MET A 28 -7.57 -19.45 -5.50
CA MET A 28 -6.26 -18.84 -5.69
C MET A 28 -5.24 -19.96 -5.92
N PRO A 29 -4.48 -19.96 -7.03
CA PRO A 29 -3.46 -20.97 -7.29
C PRO A 29 -2.42 -21.00 -6.15
N ASP A 30 -1.95 -22.20 -5.83
CA ASP A 30 -1.05 -22.48 -4.69
C ASP A 30 0.39 -22.08 -5.00
N VAL A 31 0.61 -20.82 -5.41
CA VAL A 31 1.96 -20.27 -5.53
C VAL A 31 2.44 -19.89 -4.15
N LYS A 32 3.27 -20.78 -3.59
CA LYS A 32 3.94 -20.59 -2.31
C LYS A 32 5.21 -19.80 -2.54
N VAL A 33 5.13 -18.47 -2.61
CA VAL A 33 6.32 -17.65 -2.37
C VAL A 33 6.77 -17.94 -0.94
N PRO A 34 7.95 -18.55 -0.73
CA PRO A 34 8.43 -18.90 0.60
C PRO A 34 8.66 -17.64 1.43
N ILE A 35 8.24 -17.71 2.70
CA ILE A 35 8.50 -16.68 3.70
C ILE A 35 9.63 -17.18 4.59
N ARG A 36 10.76 -16.47 4.55
CA ARG A 36 11.94 -16.73 5.38
C ARG A 36 12.01 -15.69 6.49
N GLU A 37 12.43 -16.10 7.67
CA GLU A 37 12.53 -15.24 8.85
C GLU A 37 13.99 -15.21 9.30
N PHE A 38 14.55 -14.01 9.42
CA PHE A 38 15.92 -13.77 9.85
C PHE A 38 15.92 -12.65 10.88
N TYR A 39 15.76 -13.01 12.14
CA TYR A 39 15.81 -12.06 13.26
C TYR A 39 17.07 -12.29 14.09
N SER A 40 17.75 -11.23 14.50
CA SER A 40 18.90 -11.33 15.41
C SER A 40 18.46 -11.21 16.87
N ASP A 41 18.20 -9.99 17.34
CA ASP A 41 17.85 -9.70 18.75
C ASP A 41 16.41 -9.21 18.90
N TYR A 42 15.52 -9.65 17.99
CA TYR A 42 14.16 -9.15 17.93
C TYR A 42 13.16 -10.31 17.85
N GLN A 43 12.15 -10.28 18.72
CA GLN A 43 11.04 -11.21 18.65
C GLN A 43 9.84 -10.52 17.97
N PRO A 44 9.47 -10.92 16.75
CA PRO A 44 8.35 -10.32 16.06
C PRO A 44 7.02 -10.70 16.72
N PRO A 45 5.96 -9.88 16.57
CA PRO A 45 4.61 -10.27 16.94
C PRO A 45 4.18 -11.54 16.18
N ARG A 46 3.59 -12.52 16.91
CA ARG A 46 3.20 -13.83 16.35
C ARG A 46 2.28 -13.77 15.12
N TYR A 47 1.52 -12.68 14.96
CA TYR A 47 0.62 -12.50 13.83
C TYR A 47 1.34 -12.07 12.54
N PHE A 48 2.59 -11.61 12.60
CA PHE A 48 3.21 -10.93 11.45
C PHE A 48 3.40 -11.89 10.27
N ARG A 49 4.01 -13.06 10.51
CA ARG A 49 4.21 -14.10 9.49
C ARG A 49 2.89 -14.54 8.84
N SER A 50 1.87 -14.81 9.65
CA SER A 50 0.57 -15.28 9.16
C SER A 50 -0.18 -14.18 8.41
N THR A 51 -0.05 -12.92 8.82
CA THR A 51 -0.56 -11.76 8.08
C THR A 51 0.11 -11.63 6.71
N VAL A 52 1.45 -11.67 6.62
CA VAL A 52 2.18 -11.62 5.35
C VAL A 52 1.76 -12.79 4.44
N ALA A 53 1.68 -14.01 4.98
CA ALA A 53 1.23 -15.18 4.22
C ALA A 53 -0.19 -15.00 3.66
N THR A 54 -1.09 -14.44 4.46
CA THR A 54 -2.48 -14.18 4.03
C THR A 54 -2.55 -13.07 2.99
N LEU A 55 -1.73 -12.04 3.10
CA LEU A 55 -1.64 -10.96 2.12
C LEU A 55 -1.08 -11.45 0.78
N LEU A 56 -0.04 -12.29 0.79
CA LEU A 56 0.53 -12.90 -0.41
C LEU A 56 -0.49 -13.80 -1.12
N LYS A 57 -1.27 -14.58 -0.38
CA LYS A 57 -2.41 -15.34 -0.92
C LYS A 57 -3.48 -14.46 -1.58
N GLY A 58 -3.48 -13.15 -1.35
CA GLY A 58 -4.37 -12.19 -1.99
C GLY A 58 -3.84 -11.65 -3.32
N VAL A 59 -2.55 -11.83 -3.61
CA VAL A 59 -1.91 -11.32 -4.81
C VAL A 59 -2.10 -12.31 -5.96
N PRO A 60 -2.58 -11.87 -7.14
CA PRO A 60 -2.61 -12.72 -8.32
C PRO A 60 -1.22 -13.30 -8.64
N GLU A 61 -1.13 -14.61 -8.87
CA GLU A 61 0.11 -15.33 -9.17
C GLU A 61 0.94 -14.67 -10.27
N LYS A 62 0.27 -14.12 -11.30
CA LYS A 62 0.94 -13.40 -12.37
C LYS A 62 1.87 -12.29 -11.84
N TYR A 63 1.60 -11.68 -10.70
CA TYR A 63 2.44 -10.62 -10.13
C TYR A 63 3.56 -11.14 -9.21
N LEU A 64 3.59 -12.43 -8.92
CA LEU A 64 4.62 -13.08 -8.09
C LEU A 64 5.62 -13.89 -8.92
N GLN A 65 5.39 -14.03 -10.23
CA GLN A 65 6.24 -14.79 -11.14
C GLN A 65 7.67 -14.25 -11.15
N GLY A 66 8.63 -15.12 -10.82
CA GLY A 66 10.04 -14.80 -10.76
C GLY A 66 10.52 -14.27 -9.41
N LEU A 67 9.62 -14.04 -8.44
CA LEU A 67 9.99 -13.71 -7.07
C LEU A 67 10.43 -14.98 -6.31
N ASP A 68 11.64 -14.98 -5.76
CA ASP A 68 12.18 -16.11 -5.00
C ASP A 68 11.52 -16.24 -3.63
N CYS A 69 11.61 -15.20 -2.81
CA CYS A 69 11.12 -15.24 -1.44
C CYS A 69 10.74 -13.86 -0.89
N VAL A 70 10.00 -13.89 0.23
CA VAL A 70 9.82 -12.74 1.12
C VAL A 70 10.57 -13.02 2.41
N VAL A 71 11.48 -12.12 2.77
CA VAL A 71 12.29 -12.19 3.96
C VAL A 71 11.75 -11.21 4.99
N LEU A 72 11.42 -11.72 6.17
CA LEU A 72 11.06 -10.92 7.34
C LEU A 72 12.30 -10.80 8.23
N THR A 73 12.69 -9.58 8.55
CA THR A 73 13.90 -9.31 9.33
C THR A 73 13.72 -8.11 10.24
N ASN A 74 14.73 -7.82 11.04
CA ASN A 74 14.84 -6.63 11.87
C ASN A 74 16.12 -5.86 11.50
N GLN A 75 16.12 -4.56 11.76
CA GLN A 75 17.19 -3.69 11.30
C GLN A 75 18.51 -3.88 12.07
N SER A 76 18.45 -4.33 13.33
CA SER A 76 19.68 -4.61 14.10
C SER A 76 20.45 -5.83 13.57
N GLY A 77 19.79 -6.74 12.86
CA GLY A 77 20.45 -7.88 12.21
C GLY A 77 21.23 -7.53 10.94
N LYS A 78 21.23 -6.26 10.52
CA LYS A 78 21.89 -5.81 9.28
C LYS A 78 23.31 -5.31 9.50
N SER A 79 24.17 -5.56 8.50
CA SER A 79 25.53 -5.05 8.47
C SER A 79 25.56 -3.53 8.56
N ARG A 80 26.67 -2.96 9.07
CA ARG A 80 26.84 -1.50 9.18
C ARG A 80 26.61 -0.80 7.84
N GLN A 81 27.08 -1.38 6.75
CA GLN A 81 26.94 -0.84 5.40
C GLN A 81 25.48 -0.69 4.99
N HIS A 82 24.64 -1.68 5.28
CA HIS A 82 23.20 -1.62 5.01
C HIS A 82 22.49 -0.59 5.90
N ARG A 83 22.89 -0.45 7.17
CA ARG A 83 22.30 0.53 8.09
C ARG A 83 22.60 1.97 7.69
N THR A 84 23.83 2.24 7.24
CA THR A 84 24.24 3.59 6.77
C THR A 84 23.99 3.83 5.29
N GLY A 85 23.48 2.82 4.58
CA GLY A 85 23.18 2.86 3.16
C GLY A 85 22.19 3.96 2.80
N LYS A 86 22.24 4.39 1.53
CA LYS A 86 21.27 5.32 0.96
C LYS A 86 20.64 4.69 -0.26
N ILE A 87 19.32 4.68 -0.30
CA ILE A 87 18.56 4.30 -1.48
C ILE A 87 18.07 5.54 -2.21
N THR A 88 17.89 5.44 -3.52
CA THR A 88 17.32 6.53 -4.30
C THR A 88 15.82 6.36 -4.36
N SER A 89 15.07 7.34 -3.83
CA SER A 89 13.62 7.41 -3.89
C SER A 89 13.22 8.80 -4.36
N ARG A 90 12.34 8.90 -5.35
CA ARG A 90 11.87 10.16 -5.94
C ARG A 90 12.97 11.16 -6.29
N LYS A 91 14.01 10.70 -6.99
CA LYS A 91 15.23 11.47 -7.35
C LYS A 91 16.02 12.01 -6.15
N ARG A 92 15.75 11.55 -4.93
CA ARG A 92 16.45 11.92 -3.70
C ARG A 92 17.11 10.70 -3.07
N ARG A 93 18.23 10.90 -2.37
CA ARG A 93 18.90 9.82 -1.63
C ARG A 93 18.39 9.81 -0.20
N ILE A 94 17.57 8.81 0.16
CA ILE A 94 17.05 8.62 1.51
C ILE A 94 17.88 7.57 2.25
N LYS A 95 18.00 7.72 3.58
CA LYS A 95 18.71 6.74 4.41
C LYS A 95 17.91 5.46 4.47
N GLN A 96 18.57 4.33 4.26
CA GLN A 96 17.97 2.99 4.27
C GLN A 96 17.40 2.61 5.65
N TRP A 97 17.90 3.22 6.72
CA TRP A 97 17.34 3.10 8.07
C TRP A 97 15.86 3.51 8.17
N GLY A 98 15.37 4.42 7.34
CA GLY A 98 13.96 4.85 7.41
C GLY A 98 12.98 3.92 6.68
N CYS A 99 13.46 2.86 6.03
CA CYS A 99 12.64 2.01 5.17
C CYS A 99 11.89 0.95 5.97
N LEU A 100 10.69 0.61 5.50
CA LEU A 100 9.84 -0.45 6.05
C LEU A 100 9.95 -1.77 5.27
N GLY A 101 10.33 -1.65 4.01
CA GLY A 101 10.63 -2.77 3.13
C GLY A 101 11.63 -2.35 2.07
N LEU A 102 12.18 -3.36 1.39
CA LEU A 102 13.09 -3.18 0.25
C LEU A 102 12.89 -4.32 -0.76
N TYR A 103 12.70 -3.95 -2.01
CA TYR A 103 12.80 -4.85 -3.13
C TYR A 103 14.25 -5.00 -3.59
N HIS A 104 14.74 -6.23 -3.58
CA HIS A 104 16.05 -6.58 -4.12
C HIS A 104 15.87 -7.18 -5.51
N HIS A 105 16.40 -6.47 -6.52
CA HIS A 105 16.37 -6.97 -7.88
C HIS A 105 17.31 -8.17 -8.03
N GLY A 106 16.96 -9.10 -8.91
CA GLY A 106 17.88 -10.15 -9.31
C GLY A 106 19.15 -9.57 -9.94
N ASN A 107 20.28 -10.23 -9.73
CA ASN A 107 21.56 -9.85 -10.31
C ASN A 107 21.87 -10.70 -11.54
N ARG A 108 22.77 -10.22 -12.42
CA ARG A 108 23.26 -10.99 -13.59
C ARG A 108 23.88 -12.34 -13.22
N ASN A 109 24.28 -12.51 -11.95
CA ASN A 109 24.86 -13.74 -11.41
C ASN A 109 23.80 -14.82 -11.09
N GLY A 110 22.56 -14.67 -11.59
CA GLY A 110 21.50 -15.67 -11.44
C GLY A 110 20.74 -15.64 -10.12
N GLN A 111 20.98 -14.64 -9.26
CA GLN A 111 20.16 -14.45 -8.06
C GLN A 111 18.77 -13.97 -8.45
N ALA A 112 17.75 -14.71 -8.02
CA ALA A 112 16.37 -14.33 -8.23
C ALA A 112 15.98 -13.15 -7.30
N PRO A 113 15.05 -12.28 -7.74
CA PRO A 113 14.60 -11.15 -6.93
C PRO A 113 13.87 -11.61 -5.68
N TRP A 114 13.97 -10.83 -4.60
CA TRP A 114 13.32 -11.10 -3.33
C TRP A 114 12.88 -9.80 -2.65
N ILE A 115 11.94 -9.90 -1.72
CA ILE A 115 11.42 -8.76 -0.96
C ILE A 115 11.87 -8.89 0.49
N GLU A 116 12.35 -7.79 1.05
CA GLU A 116 12.72 -7.65 2.45
C GLU A 116 11.71 -6.78 3.19
N ILE A 117 11.31 -7.20 4.40
CA ILE A 117 10.38 -6.45 5.25
C ILE A 117 10.98 -6.31 6.65
N PHE A 118 11.06 -5.06 7.13
CA PHE A 118 11.58 -4.70 8.45
C PHE A 118 10.45 -4.70 9.49
N VAL A 119 10.33 -5.82 10.20
CA VAL A 119 9.22 -6.08 11.12
C VAL A 119 9.26 -5.17 12.34
N ASP A 120 10.45 -4.87 12.84
CA ASP A 120 10.68 -3.97 13.97
C ASP A 120 10.18 -2.56 13.70
N HIS A 121 10.49 -2.00 12.53
CA HIS A 121 10.03 -0.66 12.15
C HIS A 121 8.51 -0.60 11.94
N ILE A 122 7.94 -1.62 11.30
CA ILE A 122 6.49 -1.69 11.10
C ILE A 122 5.77 -1.86 12.44
N ALA A 123 6.29 -2.72 13.33
CA ALA A 123 5.73 -2.91 14.66
C ALA A 123 5.88 -1.66 15.55
N ALA A 124 6.97 -0.91 15.41
CA ALA A 124 7.18 0.36 16.11
C ALA A 124 6.13 1.41 15.70
N GLN A 125 5.75 1.47 14.42
CA GLN A 125 4.64 2.33 13.96
C GLN A 125 3.28 1.87 14.52
N ALA A 126 3.12 0.58 14.76
CA ALA A 126 1.90 0.00 15.34
C ALA A 126 1.80 0.14 16.86
N HIS A 127 2.84 0.66 17.54
CA HIS A 127 2.87 0.80 18.99
C HIS A 127 1.78 1.77 19.52
N GLU A 128 1.12 2.52 18.63
CA GLU A 128 -0.18 3.13 18.93
C GLU A 128 -1.26 2.05 19.10
N SER A 129 -1.67 1.81 20.35
CA SER A 129 -2.43 0.65 20.85
C SER A 129 -3.65 0.21 20.02
N TRP A 130 -4.29 1.13 19.31
CA TRP A 130 -5.50 0.87 18.53
C TRP A 130 -5.23 0.07 17.24
N ILE A 131 -4.06 0.25 16.61
CA ILE A 131 -3.68 -0.47 15.38
C ILE A 131 -3.49 -1.96 15.67
N ASN A 132 -2.92 -2.27 16.83
CA ASN A 132 -2.78 -3.64 17.28
C ASN A 132 -4.11 -4.27 17.67
N LEU A 133 -5.16 -3.53 17.99
CA LEU A 133 -6.43 -4.15 18.37
C LEU A 133 -7.23 -4.66 17.16
N LEU A 134 -7.19 -3.93 16.04
CA LEU A 134 -8.04 -4.21 14.89
C LEU A 134 -7.31 -5.03 13.81
N PRO A 135 -7.78 -6.25 13.47
CA PRO A 135 -7.17 -7.04 12.40
C PRO A 135 -7.06 -6.28 11.07
N ILE A 136 -8.09 -5.51 10.71
CA ILE A 136 -8.10 -4.69 9.47
C ILE A 136 -6.91 -3.72 9.45
N ALA A 137 -6.62 -3.06 10.57
CA ALA A 137 -5.52 -2.10 10.65
C ALA A 137 -4.16 -2.79 10.48
N ARG A 138 -3.96 -3.95 11.11
CA ARG A 138 -2.75 -4.78 10.93
C ARG A 138 -2.55 -5.19 9.47
N TYR A 139 -3.61 -5.68 8.80
CA TYR A 139 -3.56 -6.04 7.38
C TYR A 139 -3.26 -4.83 6.50
N SER A 140 -3.87 -3.68 6.78
CA SER A 140 -3.62 -2.44 6.03
C SER A 140 -2.18 -1.98 6.14
N MET A 141 -1.62 -1.92 7.34
CA MET A 141 -0.26 -1.46 7.57
C MET A 141 0.77 -2.39 6.90
N ILE A 142 0.70 -3.69 7.18
CA ILE A 142 1.63 -4.67 6.60
C ILE A 142 1.41 -4.78 5.08
N GLY A 143 0.16 -4.75 4.63
CA GLY A 143 -0.21 -4.81 3.23
C GLY A 143 0.26 -3.60 2.42
N MET A 144 0.22 -2.39 2.98
CA MET A 144 0.75 -1.21 2.30
C MET A 144 2.23 -1.36 1.96
N VAL A 145 3.04 -1.86 2.90
CA VAL A 145 4.48 -2.08 2.68
C VAL A 145 4.70 -3.25 1.71
N LEU A 146 4.12 -4.41 1.99
CA LEU A 146 4.30 -5.60 1.15
C LEU A 146 3.89 -5.33 -0.30
N TYR A 147 2.72 -4.72 -0.51
CA TYR A 147 2.22 -4.47 -1.85
C TYR A 147 2.94 -3.33 -2.57
N HIS A 148 3.60 -2.42 -1.85
CA HIS A 148 4.54 -1.46 -2.44
C HIS A 148 5.75 -2.17 -3.04
N GLU A 149 6.37 -3.08 -2.27
CA GLU A 149 7.52 -3.87 -2.76
C GLU A 149 7.13 -4.83 -3.89
N VAL A 150 5.94 -5.43 -3.82
CA VAL A 150 5.38 -6.19 -4.96
C VAL A 150 5.17 -5.29 -6.17
N GLY A 151 4.72 -4.05 -5.97
CA GLY A 151 4.62 -3.04 -7.03
C GLY A 151 5.95 -2.77 -7.73
N HIS A 152 7.05 -2.63 -6.98
CA HIS A 152 8.39 -2.53 -7.54
C HIS A 152 8.78 -3.78 -8.35
N HIS A 153 8.46 -4.98 -7.83
CA HIS A 153 8.70 -6.23 -8.56
C HIS A 153 7.92 -6.29 -9.89
N VAL A 154 6.62 -5.98 -9.88
CA VAL A 154 5.77 -5.99 -11.09
C VAL A 154 6.24 -4.97 -12.12
N HIS A 155 6.56 -3.76 -11.68
CA HIS A 155 7.07 -2.70 -12.54
C HIS A 155 8.36 -3.13 -13.25
N ARG A 156 9.23 -3.87 -12.55
CA ARG A 156 10.50 -4.34 -13.12
C ARG A 156 10.34 -5.52 -14.07
N THR A 157 9.40 -6.43 -13.80
CA THR A 157 9.29 -7.72 -14.51
C THR A 157 8.33 -7.69 -15.70
N LYS A 158 7.19 -7.00 -15.58
CA LYS A 158 6.10 -7.13 -16.58
C LYS A 158 5.96 -5.94 -17.50
N ARG A 159 6.01 -4.72 -16.97
CA ARG A 159 5.88 -3.48 -17.75
C ARG A 159 6.58 -2.33 -17.02
N PRO A 160 7.80 -1.96 -17.43
CA PRO A 160 8.39 -0.70 -17.01
C PRO A 160 7.57 0.42 -17.65
N GLU A 161 6.64 0.98 -16.90
CA GLU A 161 5.97 2.22 -17.29
C GLU A 161 7.01 3.37 -17.30
N PHE A 162 6.91 4.31 -18.22
CA PHE A 162 7.75 5.54 -18.21
C PHE A 162 7.35 6.52 -17.10
N ARG A 163 6.81 6.02 -16.00
CA ARG A 163 6.42 6.76 -14.80
C ARG A 163 7.47 6.57 -13.72
N GLU A 164 7.45 7.45 -12.73
CA GLU A 164 8.33 7.35 -11.57
C GLU A 164 8.07 6.02 -10.84
N PRO A 165 9.08 5.16 -10.60
CA PRO A 165 8.87 3.82 -10.06
C PRO A 165 8.16 3.79 -8.71
N GLU A 166 8.32 4.85 -7.91
CA GLU A 166 7.68 5.03 -6.61
C GLU A 166 6.17 5.26 -6.73
N ASP A 167 5.75 6.08 -7.69
CA ASP A 167 4.32 6.36 -7.90
C ASP A 167 3.59 5.11 -8.41
N VAL A 168 4.26 4.32 -9.25
CA VAL A 168 3.76 3.03 -9.72
C VAL A 168 3.60 2.07 -8.54
N ALA A 169 4.62 1.96 -7.68
CA ALA A 169 4.56 1.12 -6.48
C ALA A 169 3.45 1.56 -5.50
N ASP A 170 3.30 2.87 -5.26
CA ASP A 170 2.23 3.44 -4.44
C ASP A 170 0.83 3.10 -5.00
N GLN A 171 0.67 3.17 -6.32
CA GLN A 171 -0.59 2.84 -6.99
C GLN A 171 -0.91 1.35 -6.89
N TRP A 172 0.09 0.47 -7.10
CA TRP A 172 -0.05 -0.98 -6.92
C TRP A 172 -0.43 -1.32 -5.49
N SER A 173 0.25 -0.72 -4.52
CA SER A 173 -0.01 -0.90 -3.09
C SER A 173 -1.47 -0.61 -2.74
N LYS A 174 -1.97 0.56 -3.13
CA LYS A 174 -3.37 0.97 -2.90
C LYS A 174 -4.37 0.04 -3.60
N THR A 175 -4.06 -0.39 -4.81
CA THR A 175 -4.95 -1.23 -5.62
C THR A 175 -5.07 -2.63 -5.04
N LEU A 176 -3.94 -3.30 -4.78
CA LEU A 176 -3.90 -4.63 -4.17
C LEU A 176 -4.49 -4.62 -2.77
N LEU A 177 -4.19 -3.59 -1.96
CA LEU A 177 -4.77 -3.48 -0.63
C LEU A 177 -6.28 -3.32 -0.66
N ARG A 178 -6.79 -2.42 -1.49
CA ARG A 178 -8.24 -2.22 -1.65
C ARG A 178 -8.93 -3.51 -2.11
N GLN A 179 -8.32 -4.24 -3.05
CA GLN A 179 -8.84 -5.50 -3.55
C GLN A 179 -8.85 -6.56 -2.43
N PHE A 180 -7.75 -6.71 -1.70
CA PHE A 180 -7.62 -7.62 -0.57
C PHE A 180 -8.69 -7.32 0.50
N LEU A 181 -8.79 -6.07 0.95
CA LEU A 181 -9.75 -5.66 1.97
C LEU A 181 -11.19 -5.88 1.50
N ARG A 182 -11.51 -5.55 0.24
CA ARG A 182 -12.84 -5.76 -0.34
C ARG A 182 -13.25 -7.24 -0.35
N ARG A 183 -12.29 -8.15 -0.61
CA ARG A 183 -12.53 -9.60 -0.62
C ARG A 183 -12.65 -10.16 0.79
N ARG A 184 -11.69 -9.82 1.66
CA ARG A 184 -11.61 -10.36 3.02
C ARG A 184 -12.68 -9.83 3.96
N TYR A 185 -12.99 -8.54 3.84
CA TYR A 185 -13.90 -7.79 4.71
C TYR A 185 -15.17 -7.36 3.96
N TRP A 186 -15.68 -8.23 3.07
CA TRP A 186 -16.89 -7.95 2.30
C TRP A 186 -18.10 -7.62 3.20
N TYR A 187 -18.17 -8.25 4.39
CA TYR A 187 -19.19 -8.06 5.41
C TYR A 187 -19.14 -6.70 6.10
N VAL A 188 -18.03 -5.97 6.02
CA VAL A 188 -17.92 -4.61 6.57
C VAL A 188 -18.66 -3.60 5.68
N ARG A 189 -18.82 -3.90 4.38
CA ARG A 189 -19.47 -3.00 3.41
C ARG A 189 -20.92 -2.67 3.72
N PRO A 190 -21.81 -3.64 4.06
CA PRO A 190 -23.19 -3.30 4.44
C PRO A 190 -23.25 -2.41 5.69
N VAL A 191 -22.29 -2.53 6.62
CA VAL A 191 -22.23 -1.72 7.86
C VAL A 191 -21.71 -0.30 7.60
N LEU A 192 -20.73 -0.11 6.72
CA LEU A 192 -20.16 1.22 6.44
C LEU A 192 -21.10 2.14 5.64
N ARG A 193 -21.99 1.57 4.82
CA ARG A 193 -22.95 2.36 4.00
C ARG A 193 -23.88 3.27 4.84
N PRO A 194 -24.57 2.78 5.89
CA PRO A 194 -25.41 3.65 6.71
C PRO A 194 -24.57 4.68 7.50
N ILE A 195 -23.39 4.29 7.99
CA ILE A 195 -22.48 5.21 8.71
C ILE A 195 -22.07 6.39 7.81
N GLY A 196 -21.69 6.12 6.55
CA GLY A 196 -21.35 7.18 5.60
C GLY A 196 -22.49 8.17 5.37
N LYS A 197 -23.73 7.67 5.19
CA LYS A 197 -24.91 8.53 5.05
C LYS A 197 -25.14 9.40 6.30
N LEU A 198 -24.93 8.83 7.48
CA LEU A 198 -25.06 9.57 8.74
C LEU A 198 -24.01 10.67 8.86
N CYS A 199 -22.75 10.37 8.54
CA CYS A 199 -21.69 11.37 8.50
C CYS A 199 -21.98 12.49 7.49
N ASP A 200 -22.45 12.16 6.29
CA ASP A 200 -22.83 13.16 5.28
C ASP A 200 -23.95 14.08 5.78
N LEU A 201 -24.93 13.53 6.49
CA LEU A 201 -26.01 14.32 7.12
C LEU A 201 -25.46 15.26 8.19
N ILE A 202 -24.55 14.78 9.05
CA ILE A 202 -23.91 15.58 10.09
C ILE A 202 -23.12 16.73 9.45
N VAL A 203 -22.26 16.44 8.47
CA VAL A 203 -21.44 17.45 7.79
C VAL A 203 -22.31 18.50 7.07
N ARG A 204 -23.37 18.08 6.38
CA ARG A 204 -24.35 18.99 5.77
C ARG A 204 -25.05 19.87 6.80
N GLY A 205 -25.38 19.31 7.97
CA GLY A 205 -25.96 20.03 9.09
C GLY A 205 -25.02 21.12 9.65
N TYR A 206 -23.74 20.78 9.85
CA TYR A 206 -22.72 21.72 10.31
C TYR A 206 -22.48 22.86 9.30
N SER A 207 -22.37 22.55 8.01
CA SER A 207 -22.15 23.55 6.96
C SER A 207 -23.30 24.57 6.87
N LYS A 208 -24.55 24.09 7.00
CA LYS A 208 -25.74 24.97 6.97
C LYS A 208 -25.82 25.88 8.20
N ARG A 209 -25.34 25.42 9.36
CA ARG A 209 -25.33 26.21 10.62
C ARG A 209 -24.26 27.31 10.61
N SER A 210 -23.09 27.06 9.99
CA SER A 210 -22.04 28.06 9.83
C SER A 210 -22.51 29.24 8.96
N SER A 211 -23.13 28.97 7.81
CA SER A 211 -23.63 30.02 6.90
C SER A 211 -24.75 30.89 7.50
N ASN A 212 -25.47 30.39 8.50
CA ASN A 212 -26.51 31.16 9.19
C ASN A 212 -25.94 32.05 10.31
N ASN A 213 -24.82 31.66 10.91
CA ASN A 213 -24.16 32.45 11.95
C ASN A 213 -23.49 33.70 11.36
N ASP A 214 -22.92 33.59 10.15
CA ASP A 214 -22.29 34.71 9.44
C ASP A 214 -23.30 35.77 8.96
N ARG A 215 -24.58 35.43 8.79
CA ARG A 215 -25.64 36.41 8.46
C ARG A 215 -26.11 37.21 9.67
N ASN A 216 -26.05 36.62 10.86
CA ASN A 216 -26.52 37.28 12.08
C ASN A 216 -25.45 38.18 12.73
N SER A 217 -24.17 38.00 12.41
CA SER A 217 -23.09 38.88 12.91
C SER A 217 -23.16 40.30 12.34
N HIS A 218 -23.75 40.50 11.15
CA HIS A 218 -23.96 41.83 10.56
C HIS A 218 -25.11 42.64 11.21
N LEU A 219 -25.98 42.02 12.00
CA LEU A 219 -27.11 42.70 12.65
C LEU A 219 -26.79 43.18 14.08
N ALA A 220 -25.62 42.85 14.61
CA ALA A 220 -25.22 43.14 15.99
C ALA A 220 -24.17 44.26 16.12
N ALA A 221 -24.06 45.17 15.14
CA ALA A 221 -23.20 46.34 15.29
C ALA A 221 -23.86 47.36 16.24
N PRO A 222 -23.26 47.68 17.40
CA PRO A 222 -23.83 48.67 18.31
C PRO A 222 -23.77 50.05 17.67
N ARG A 223 -24.93 50.72 17.60
CA ARG A 223 -25.02 52.15 17.28
C ARG A 223 -24.35 52.92 18.41
N VAL A 224 -23.11 53.35 18.18
CA VAL A 224 -22.41 54.28 19.07
C VAL A 224 -23.20 55.59 19.05
N LYS A 225 -23.63 56.03 20.23
CA LYS A 225 -24.32 57.30 20.46
C LYS A 225 -23.30 58.42 20.62
#